data_AF-P01852-F1
#
_entry.id   AF-P01852-F1
#
_cell.length_a   1.000
_cell.length_b   1.000
_cell.length_c   1.000
_cell.angle_alpha   90.00
_cell.angle_beta   90.00
_cell.angle_gamma   90.00
#
_symmetry.space_group_name_H-M   'P 1'
#
loop_
_entity.id
_entity.type
_entity.pdbx_description
1 polymer ?
#
loop_
_entity_poly.entity_id
_entity_poly.type
_entity_poly.pdbx_seq_one_letter_code
_entity_poly.pdbx_strand_id
1 'polypeptide(L)'
;EDLRNVTPPKVSLFEPSKAEIANKQKATLVCLARGFFPDHVELSWWVNGKEVHSGVSTDPQAYKESNYSYCLSSRLRVSATFWHNPRNHFRCQVQFHGLSEEDKWPEGSPKPVTQNISAEAWGRADCGITSASYQQGVLSATILYEILLGKATLYAVLVSTLVVMAMVKRKNS
;
A
#
# COMPACT_ATOMS: atom_id res chain seq x y z
N GLU A 1 -14.99 -31.70 -16.69
CA GLU A 1 -14.82 -30.43 -17.43
C GLU A 1 -13.57 -30.56 -18.29
N ASP A 2 -13.46 -29.85 -19.43
CA ASP A 2 -12.23 -29.87 -20.23
C ASP A 2 -11.16 -29.10 -19.46
N LEU A 3 -10.21 -29.83 -18.88
CA LEU A 3 -9.17 -29.25 -18.04
C LEU A 3 -8.38 -28.17 -18.78
N ARG A 4 -8.31 -28.22 -20.13
CA ARG A 4 -7.61 -27.24 -20.97
C ARG A 4 -8.07 -25.78 -20.79
N ASN A 5 -9.25 -25.55 -20.21
CA ASN A 5 -9.79 -24.21 -20.01
C ASN A 5 -9.57 -23.67 -18.59
N VAL A 6 -8.93 -24.44 -17.71
CA VAL A 6 -8.61 -23.98 -16.36
C VAL A 6 -7.72 -22.75 -16.45
N THR A 7 -8.16 -21.66 -15.84
CA THR A 7 -7.48 -20.36 -15.94
C THR A 7 -7.50 -19.68 -14.57
N PRO A 8 -6.37 -19.19 -14.04
CA PRO A 8 -6.33 -18.51 -12.76
C PRO A 8 -6.91 -17.09 -12.85
N PRO A 9 -7.44 -16.55 -11.74
CA PRO A 9 -8.01 -15.21 -11.71
C PRO A 9 -6.95 -14.13 -11.89
N LYS A 10 -7.29 -13.09 -12.64
CA LYS A 10 -6.63 -11.79 -12.54
C LYS A 10 -7.30 -10.99 -11.44
N VAL A 11 -6.57 -10.72 -10.37
CA VAL A 11 -7.06 -9.97 -9.21
C VAL A 11 -6.70 -8.49 -9.35
N SER A 12 -7.65 -7.61 -9.06
CA SER A 12 -7.44 -6.16 -9.05
C SER A 12 -8.08 -5.56 -7.82
N LEU A 13 -7.38 -4.65 -7.16
CA LEU A 13 -7.87 -3.92 -6.00
C LEU A 13 -8.04 -2.44 -6.36
N PHE A 14 -9.26 -1.94 -6.23
CA PHE A 14 -9.63 -0.57 -6.50
C PHE A 14 -9.71 0.23 -5.20
N GLU A 15 -9.01 1.35 -5.17
CA GLU A 15 -9.02 2.27 -4.04
C GLU A 15 -10.37 3.00 -3.92
N PRO A 16 -10.75 3.44 -2.71
CA PRO A 16 -11.97 4.21 -2.48
C PRO A 16 -11.97 5.55 -3.22
N SER A 17 -13.15 5.99 -3.66
CA SER A 17 -13.29 7.32 -4.27
C SER A 17 -13.21 8.42 -3.22
N LYS A 18 -12.55 9.54 -3.57
CA LYS A 18 -12.48 10.73 -2.69
C LYS A 18 -13.87 11.29 -2.37
N ALA A 19 -14.80 11.20 -3.32
CA ALA A 19 -16.18 11.65 -3.14
C ALA A 19 -16.93 10.83 -2.07
N GLU A 20 -16.71 9.51 -2.01
CA GLU A 20 -17.29 8.68 -0.94
C GLU A 20 -16.74 9.10 0.43
N ILE A 21 -15.42 9.25 0.53
CA ILE A 21 -14.74 9.63 1.77
C ILE A 21 -15.26 10.96 2.27
N ALA A 22 -15.30 11.99 1.41
CA ALA A 22 -15.77 13.32 1.77
C ALA A 22 -17.23 13.31 2.25
N ASN A 23 -18.12 12.66 1.49
CA ASN A 23 -19.56 12.73 1.75
C ASN A 23 -20.04 11.78 2.86
N LYS A 24 -19.42 10.61 3.01
CA LYS A 24 -19.89 9.55 3.90
C LYS A 24 -18.94 9.25 5.07
N GLN A 25 -17.74 9.83 5.08
CA GLN A 25 -16.70 9.54 6.10
C GLN A 25 -16.38 8.04 6.22
N LYS A 26 -16.57 7.32 5.10
CA LYS A 26 -16.32 5.88 4.93
C LYS A 26 -15.56 5.69 3.63
N ALA A 27 -14.80 4.61 3.58
CA ALA A 27 -13.98 4.27 2.43
C ALA A 27 -14.25 2.80 2.06
N THR A 28 -14.72 2.56 0.84
CA THR A 28 -14.99 1.23 0.32
C THR A 28 -13.93 0.82 -0.69
N LEU A 29 -13.12 -0.16 -0.35
CA LEU A 29 -12.24 -0.83 -1.30
C LEU A 29 -13.05 -1.87 -2.07
N VAL A 30 -12.75 -2.03 -3.36
CA VAL A 30 -13.40 -3.04 -4.20
C VAL A 30 -12.34 -3.96 -4.77
N CYS A 31 -12.47 -5.26 -4.50
CA CYS A 31 -11.67 -6.28 -5.14
C CYS A 31 -12.45 -6.94 -6.27
N LEU A 32 -11.79 -7.17 -7.40
CA LEU A 32 -12.34 -7.84 -8.55
C LEU A 32 -11.40 -8.98 -8.97
N ALA A 33 -11.87 -10.22 -8.83
CA ALA A 33 -11.26 -11.39 -9.43
C ALA A 33 -11.99 -11.70 -10.73
N ARG A 34 -11.28 -11.80 -11.85
CA ARG A 34 -11.91 -11.99 -13.18
C ARG A 34 -11.10 -12.93 -14.05
N GLY A 35 -11.74 -13.53 -15.05
CA GLY A 35 -11.07 -14.38 -16.01
C GLY A 35 -10.74 -15.78 -15.50
N PHE A 36 -11.31 -16.20 -14.36
CA PHE A 36 -11.03 -17.52 -13.79
C PHE A 36 -12.02 -18.57 -14.27
N PHE A 37 -11.55 -19.80 -14.37
CA PHE A 37 -12.38 -20.96 -14.62
C PHE A 37 -11.69 -22.20 -14.05
N PRO A 38 -12.43 -23.16 -13.44
CA PRO A 38 -13.85 -23.10 -13.06
C PRO A 38 -14.13 -22.07 -11.96
N ASP A 39 -15.35 -22.01 -11.41
CA ASP A 39 -15.77 -21.02 -10.40
C ASP A 39 -15.26 -21.31 -8.97
N HIS A 40 -14.29 -22.21 -8.82
CA HIS A 40 -13.69 -22.60 -7.54
C HIS A 40 -12.67 -21.57 -7.03
N VAL A 41 -13.17 -20.47 -6.49
CA VAL A 41 -12.37 -19.44 -5.82
C VAL A 41 -12.92 -19.09 -4.45
N GLU A 42 -12.02 -18.79 -3.51
CA GLU A 42 -12.37 -18.20 -2.22
C GLU A 42 -11.67 -16.84 -2.10
N LEU A 43 -12.45 -15.78 -1.82
CA LEU A 43 -11.94 -14.43 -1.68
C LEU A 43 -11.95 -14.00 -0.20
N SER A 44 -10.78 -13.67 0.32
CA SER A 44 -10.58 -13.18 1.69
C SER A 44 -9.91 -11.80 1.70
N TRP A 45 -10.21 -11.01 2.75
CA TRP A 45 -9.61 -9.71 2.98
C TRP A 45 -8.63 -9.78 4.13
N TRP A 46 -7.43 -9.23 3.92
CA TRP A 46 -6.36 -9.15 4.89
C TRP A 46 -6.02 -7.69 5.14
N VAL A 47 -6.06 -7.27 6.41
CA VAL A 47 -5.70 -5.93 6.84
C VAL A 47 -4.58 -6.05 7.86
N ASN A 48 -3.44 -5.43 7.58
CA ASN A 48 -2.24 -5.48 8.42
C ASN A 48 -1.83 -6.92 8.78
N GLY A 49 -1.90 -7.83 7.81
CA GLY A 49 -1.53 -9.24 7.99
C GLY A 49 -2.55 -10.10 8.75
N LYS A 50 -3.75 -9.58 9.06
CA LYS A 50 -4.83 -10.36 9.68
C LYS A 50 -6.06 -10.41 8.79
N GLU A 51 -6.67 -11.58 8.69
CA GLU A 51 -7.94 -11.73 7.99
C GLU A 51 -9.05 -10.95 8.70
N VAL A 52 -9.93 -10.32 7.93
CA VAL A 52 -11.06 -9.54 8.44
C VAL A 52 -12.37 -10.00 7.80
N HIS A 53 -13.42 -10.08 8.62
CA HIS A 53 -14.79 -10.37 8.16
C HIS A 53 -15.74 -9.17 8.36
N SER A 54 -15.39 -8.25 9.27
CA SER A 54 -16.22 -7.07 9.53
C SER A 54 -16.13 -6.08 8.36
N GLY A 55 -17.28 -5.60 7.88
CA GLY A 55 -17.37 -4.66 6.77
C GLY A 55 -17.10 -5.29 5.40
N VAL A 56 -16.93 -6.61 5.32
CA VAL A 56 -16.76 -7.36 4.08
C VAL A 56 -18.11 -7.74 3.50
N SER A 57 -18.26 -7.56 2.19
CA SER A 57 -19.40 -8.06 1.41
C SER A 57 -18.87 -8.60 0.09
N THR A 58 -18.82 -9.94 -0.02
CA THR A 58 -18.46 -10.68 -1.23
C THR A 58 -19.74 -11.12 -1.93
N ASP A 59 -19.77 -11.06 -3.25
CA ASP A 59 -20.91 -11.58 -4.00
C ASP A 59 -21.07 -13.10 -3.71
N PRO A 60 -22.29 -13.61 -3.50
CA PRO A 60 -22.50 -14.98 -3.04
C PRO A 60 -22.16 -16.04 -4.09
N GLN A 61 -22.16 -15.66 -5.37
CA GLN A 61 -21.82 -16.54 -6.49
C GLN A 61 -21.00 -15.77 -7.51
N ALA A 62 -20.04 -16.46 -8.14
CA ALA A 62 -19.30 -15.90 -9.25
C ALA A 62 -20.22 -15.67 -10.45
N TYR A 63 -20.15 -14.47 -11.03
CA TYR A 63 -20.83 -14.13 -12.27
C TYR A 63 -20.13 -14.79 -13.46
N LYS A 64 -20.89 -15.44 -14.33
CA LYS A 64 -20.37 -16.03 -15.57
C LYS A 64 -20.26 -14.96 -16.66
N GLU A 65 -19.04 -14.56 -16.99
CA GLU A 65 -18.74 -13.55 -18.01
C GLU A 65 -18.75 -14.17 -19.42
N SER A 66 -18.29 -15.41 -19.55
CA SER A 66 -18.36 -16.19 -20.79
C SER A 66 -18.40 -17.70 -20.48
N ASN A 67 -18.36 -18.55 -21.52
CA ASN A 67 -18.41 -20.02 -21.32
C ASN A 67 -17.31 -20.55 -20.40
N TYR A 68 -16.13 -19.93 -20.42
CA TYR A 68 -14.94 -20.34 -19.66
C TYR A 68 -14.32 -19.17 -18.88
N SER A 69 -15.13 -18.21 -18.45
CA SER A 69 -14.67 -17.08 -17.64
C SER A 69 -15.72 -16.71 -16.61
N TYR A 70 -15.29 -16.67 -15.36
CA TYR A 70 -16.04 -16.17 -14.23
C TYR A 70 -15.40 -14.90 -13.66
N CYS A 71 -16.24 -14.15 -12.96
CA CYS A 71 -15.89 -12.94 -12.26
C CYS A 71 -16.52 -12.94 -10.86
N LEU A 72 -15.78 -12.49 -9.86
CA LEU A 72 -16.24 -12.36 -8.48
C LEU A 72 -15.81 -11.00 -7.95
N SER A 73 -16.75 -10.26 -7.37
CA SER A 73 -16.47 -8.99 -6.73
C SER A 73 -16.64 -9.07 -5.22
N SER A 74 -15.82 -8.32 -4.50
CA SER A 74 -15.94 -8.16 -3.06
C SER A 74 -15.64 -6.73 -2.65
N ARG A 75 -16.25 -6.28 -1.56
CA ARG A 75 -16.18 -4.93 -1.05
C ARG A 75 -15.78 -4.96 0.41
N LEU A 76 -14.78 -4.18 0.78
CA LEU A 76 -14.38 -3.96 2.16
C LEU A 76 -14.62 -2.50 2.52
N ARG A 77 -15.52 -2.26 3.47
CA ARG A 77 -15.87 -0.91 3.92
C ARG A 77 -15.26 -0.62 5.29
N VAL A 78 -14.42 0.41 5.34
CA VAL A 78 -13.73 0.88 6.56
C VAL A 78 -14.06 2.35 6.86
N SER A 79 -13.62 2.87 8.01
CA SER A 79 -13.69 4.31 8.27
C SER A 79 -12.69 5.07 7.41
N ALA A 80 -13.04 6.30 7.04
CA ALA A 80 -12.13 7.19 6.32
C ALA A 80 -10.79 7.39 7.06
N THR A 81 -10.84 7.57 8.39
CA THR A 81 -9.65 7.72 9.23
C THR A 81 -8.72 6.52 9.19
N PHE A 82 -9.28 5.31 9.09
CA PHE A 82 -8.48 4.08 8.99
C PHE A 82 -7.85 3.95 7.59
N TRP A 83 -8.59 4.27 6.54
CA TRP A 83 -8.04 4.31 5.17
C TRP A 83 -6.92 5.35 5.01
N HIS A 84 -7.05 6.53 5.62
CA HIS A 84 -6.07 7.61 5.50
C HIS A 84 -4.75 7.38 6.24
N ASN A 85 -4.65 6.33 7.06
CA ASN A 85 -3.39 5.99 7.69
C ASN A 85 -2.49 5.23 6.69
N PRO A 86 -1.38 5.81 6.21
CA PRO A 86 -0.52 5.18 5.20
C PRO A 86 0.22 3.93 5.69
N ARG A 87 0.16 3.64 6.99
CA ARG A 87 0.71 2.42 7.58
C ARG A 87 -0.23 1.22 7.42
N ASN A 88 -1.50 1.46 7.13
CA ASN A 88 -2.45 0.38 6.96
C ASN A 88 -2.26 -0.27 5.59
N HIS A 89 -2.10 -1.59 5.59
CA HIS A 89 -1.94 -2.42 4.41
C HIS A 89 -3.21 -3.25 4.19
N PHE A 90 -3.77 -3.16 2.99
CA PHE A 90 -4.97 -3.88 2.58
C PHE A 90 -4.60 -4.84 1.47
N ARG A 91 -4.99 -6.10 1.61
CA ARG A 91 -4.72 -7.16 0.64
C ARG A 91 -5.99 -7.96 0.40
N CYS A 92 -6.39 -8.03 -0.86
CA CYS A 92 -7.40 -8.97 -1.32
C CYS A 92 -6.68 -10.24 -1.76
N GLN A 93 -6.98 -11.36 -1.13
CA GLN A 93 -6.43 -12.67 -1.48
C GLN A 93 -7.53 -13.52 -2.09
N VAL A 94 -7.21 -14.16 -3.22
CA VAL A 94 -8.07 -15.11 -3.91
C VAL A 94 -7.35 -16.45 -3.93
N GLN A 95 -7.88 -17.41 -3.20
CA GLN A 95 -7.47 -18.80 -3.26
C GLN A 95 -8.15 -19.41 -4.49
N PHE A 96 -7.35 -19.75 -5.50
CA PHE A 96 -7.82 -20.42 -6.71
C PHE A 96 -7.56 -21.91 -6.59
N HIS A 97 -8.60 -22.73 -6.77
CA HIS A 97 -8.49 -24.19 -6.79
C HIS A 97 -8.42 -24.66 -8.24
N GLY A 98 -7.19 -24.66 -8.76
CA GLY A 98 -6.86 -25.10 -10.10
C GLY A 98 -6.55 -26.59 -10.16
N LEU A 99 -5.62 -26.94 -11.06
CA LEU A 99 -5.16 -28.31 -11.25
C LEU A 99 -4.27 -28.80 -10.10
N SER A 100 -4.28 -30.11 -9.87
CA SER A 100 -3.32 -30.83 -9.04
C SER A 100 -2.07 -31.18 -9.86
N GLU A 101 -0.96 -31.55 -9.21
CA GLU A 101 0.26 -31.99 -9.89
C GLU A 101 0.04 -33.21 -10.82
N GLU A 102 -0.94 -34.04 -10.50
CA GLU A 102 -1.23 -35.31 -11.18
C GLU A 102 -2.03 -35.11 -12.49
N ASP A 103 -2.71 -33.97 -12.63
CA ASP A 103 -3.52 -33.68 -13.80
C ASP A 103 -2.68 -33.48 -15.07
N LYS A 104 -3.12 -34.07 -16.18
CA LYS A 104 -2.45 -33.89 -17.49
C LYS A 104 -2.69 -32.48 -18.01
N TRP A 105 -1.62 -31.79 -18.37
CA TRP A 105 -1.64 -30.44 -18.94
C TRP A 105 -0.73 -30.36 -20.18
N PRO A 106 -1.07 -29.57 -21.22
CA PRO A 106 -0.23 -29.43 -22.41
C PRO A 106 1.19 -28.93 -22.07
N GLU A 107 2.20 -29.67 -22.54
CA GLU A 107 3.61 -29.28 -22.40
C GLU A 107 3.90 -27.92 -23.06
N GLY A 108 4.75 -27.11 -22.41
CA GLY A 108 5.14 -25.79 -22.91
C GLY A 108 4.26 -24.62 -22.45
N SER A 109 3.17 -24.87 -21.74
CA SER A 109 2.34 -23.83 -21.12
C SER A 109 2.35 -23.91 -19.59
N PRO A 110 2.33 -22.78 -18.86
CA PRO A 110 2.28 -22.81 -17.39
C PRO A 110 1.02 -23.52 -16.90
N LYS A 111 1.19 -24.55 -16.08
CA LYS A 111 0.08 -25.31 -15.50
C LYS A 111 -0.65 -24.46 -14.45
N PRO A 112 -1.97 -24.25 -14.57
CA PRO A 112 -2.75 -23.44 -13.65
C PRO A 112 -3.10 -24.24 -12.39
N VAL A 113 -2.09 -24.42 -11.52
CA VAL A 113 -2.25 -25.17 -10.27
C VAL A 113 -3.02 -24.38 -9.21
N THR A 114 -3.41 -25.06 -8.13
CA THR A 114 -3.96 -24.41 -6.94
C THR A 114 -2.96 -23.41 -6.36
N GLN A 115 -3.38 -22.15 -6.22
CA GLN A 115 -2.49 -21.06 -5.79
C GLN A 115 -3.24 -19.89 -5.16
N ASN A 116 -2.51 -19.07 -4.40
CA ASN A 116 -3.00 -17.82 -3.84
C ASN A 116 -2.56 -16.63 -4.69
N ILE A 117 -3.53 -15.88 -5.22
CA ILE A 117 -3.28 -14.68 -6.02
C ILE A 117 -3.84 -13.50 -5.24
N SER A 118 -3.06 -12.41 -5.14
CA SER A 118 -3.50 -11.25 -4.37
C SER A 118 -3.20 -9.93 -5.05
N ALA A 119 -3.98 -8.92 -4.68
CA ALA A 119 -3.74 -7.53 -5.02
C ALA A 119 -3.73 -6.69 -3.74
N GLU A 120 -2.87 -5.70 -3.70
CA GLU A 120 -2.54 -4.95 -2.50
C GLU A 120 -2.72 -3.45 -2.71
N ALA A 121 -3.11 -2.76 -1.64
CA ALA A 121 -3.19 -1.31 -1.58
C ALA A 121 -2.76 -0.85 -0.19
N TRP A 122 -2.06 0.27 -0.16
CA TRP A 122 -1.72 0.95 1.09
C TRP A 122 -2.76 2.04 1.34
N GLY A 123 -3.06 2.27 2.61
CA GLY A 123 -3.82 3.44 3.01
C GLY A 123 -3.19 4.70 2.43
N ARG A 124 -4.02 5.66 2.02
CA ARG A 124 -3.56 6.90 1.40
C ARG A 124 -4.20 8.07 2.10
N ALA A 125 -3.38 8.88 2.75
CA ALA A 125 -3.80 10.20 3.20
C ALA A 125 -4.09 11.05 1.95
N ASP A 126 -5.30 11.61 1.87
CA ASP A 126 -5.58 12.63 0.86
C ASP A 126 -4.80 13.92 1.17
N CYS A 127 -4.86 14.91 0.27
CA CYS A 127 -4.16 16.18 0.38
C CYS A 127 -4.25 16.79 1.80
N GLY A 128 -3.16 16.64 2.53
CA GLY A 128 -3.00 16.94 3.96
C GLY A 128 -1.58 16.58 4.41
N ILE A 129 -1.21 16.93 5.63
CA ILE A 129 0.13 16.61 6.18
C ILE A 129 0.19 15.09 6.44
N THR A 130 0.99 14.38 5.65
CA THR A 130 1.22 12.94 5.86
C THR A 130 2.37 12.75 6.85
N SER A 131 2.44 11.59 7.52
CA SER A 131 3.59 11.30 8.39
C SER A 131 4.92 11.37 7.63
N ALA A 132 4.91 10.99 6.34
CA ALA A 132 6.07 11.09 5.47
C ALA A 132 6.47 12.55 5.23
N SER A 133 5.52 13.45 4.92
CA SER A 133 5.84 14.87 4.73
C SER A 133 6.30 15.52 6.03
N TYR A 134 5.73 15.13 7.17
CA TYR A 134 6.19 15.58 8.49
C TYR A 134 7.62 15.11 8.78
N GLN A 135 7.94 13.83 8.55
CA GLN A 135 9.30 13.31 8.72
C GLN A 135 10.30 14.04 7.83
N GLN A 136 9.94 14.31 6.58
CA GLN A 136 10.80 15.07 5.67
C GLN A 136 10.96 16.54 6.09
N GLY A 137 9.89 17.15 6.64
CA GLY A 137 9.94 18.49 7.23
C GLY A 137 10.87 18.56 8.45
N VAL A 138 10.80 17.58 9.35
CA VAL A 138 11.70 17.46 10.51
C VAL A 138 13.14 17.28 10.05
N LEU A 139 13.41 16.37 9.10
CA LEU A 139 14.76 16.17 8.55
C LEU A 139 15.33 17.46 7.93
N SER A 140 14.52 18.17 7.14
CA SER A 140 14.90 19.46 6.56
C SER A 140 15.23 20.50 7.64
N ALA A 141 14.39 20.59 8.68
CA ALA A 141 14.63 21.48 9.81
C ALA A 141 15.91 21.10 10.57
N THR A 142 16.16 19.80 10.82
CA THR A 142 17.40 19.33 11.46
C THR A 142 18.62 19.74 10.66
N ILE A 143 18.63 19.53 9.34
CA ILE A 143 19.73 19.95 8.47
C ILE A 143 19.93 21.47 8.53
N LEU A 144 18.85 22.25 8.49
CA LEU A 144 18.94 23.72 8.60
C LEU A 144 19.51 24.18 9.94
N TYR A 145 19.10 23.56 11.05
CA TYR A 145 19.63 23.86 12.37
C TYR A 145 21.12 23.52 12.48
N GLU A 146 21.56 22.37 11.96
CA GLU A 146 22.97 22.00 11.91
C GLU A 146 23.80 23.02 11.11
N ILE A 147 23.30 23.48 9.96
CA ILE A 147 23.98 24.52 9.16
C ILE A 147 24.06 25.84 9.95
N LEU A 148 22.99 26.24 10.64
CA LEU A 148 22.96 27.48 11.43
C LEU A 148 23.90 27.40 12.65
N LEU A 149 23.93 26.26 13.35
CA LEU A 149 24.88 25.99 14.44
C LEU A 149 26.32 26.00 13.93
N GLY A 150 26.60 25.39 12.77
CA GLY A 150 27.90 25.46 12.11
C GLY A 150 28.32 26.89 11.77
N LYS A 151 27.39 27.72 11.28
CA LYS A 151 27.67 29.15 11.01
C LYS A 151 27.90 29.95 12.29
N ALA A 152 27.08 29.74 13.33
CA ALA A 152 27.20 30.44 14.60
C ALA A 152 28.51 30.11 15.32
N THR A 153 28.93 28.84 15.31
CA THR A 153 30.21 28.40 15.88
C THR A 153 31.40 29.00 15.12
N LEU A 154 31.37 29.03 13.79
CA LEU A 154 32.41 29.70 12.99
C LEU A 154 32.52 31.19 13.32
N TYR A 155 31.39 31.88 13.45
CA TYR A 155 31.36 33.29 13.84
C TYR A 155 31.93 33.52 15.24
N ALA A 156 31.56 32.68 16.21
CA ALA A 156 32.09 32.74 17.56
C ALA A 156 33.61 32.55 17.61
N VAL A 157 34.16 31.62 16.81
CA VAL A 157 35.61 31.43 16.68
C VAL A 157 36.27 32.66 16.08
N LEU A 158 35.74 33.22 14.99
CA LEU A 158 36.29 34.42 14.35
C LEU A 158 36.33 35.61 15.31
N VAL A 159 35.23 35.91 16.00
CA VAL A 159 35.17 37.01 16.98
C VAL A 159 36.15 36.76 18.13
N SER A 160 36.24 35.52 18.63
CA SER A 160 37.19 35.16 19.69
C SER A 160 38.64 35.40 19.26
N THR A 161 39.01 34.99 18.04
CA THR A 161 40.37 35.23 17.52
C THR A 161 40.69 36.72 17.38
N LEU A 162 39.74 37.53 16.90
CA LEU A 162 39.90 38.98 16.79
C LEU A 162 40.09 39.65 18.17
N VAL A 163 39.33 39.22 19.18
CA VAL A 163 39.47 39.73 20.56
C VAL A 163 40.85 39.38 21.13
N VAL A 164 41.33 38.14 20.93
CA VAL A 164 42.69 37.75 21.36
C VAL A 164 43.75 38.58 20.64
N MET A 165 43.65 38.78 19.33
CA MET A 165 44.58 39.64 18.58
C MET A 165 44.59 41.08 19.10
N ALA A 166 43.42 41.65 19.41
CA ALA A 166 43.31 43.00 19.96
C ALA A 166 43.93 43.10 21.37
N MET A 167 43.74 42.09 22.23
CA MET A 167 44.35 42.03 23.56
C MET A 167 45.87 41.94 23.48
N VAL A 168 46.42 41.10 22.58
CA VAL A 168 47.86 41.00 22.35
C VAL A 168 48.44 42.33 21.85
N LYS A 169 47.77 42.99 20.89
CA LYS A 169 48.21 44.29 20.38
C LYS A 169 48.21 45.37 21.46
N ARG A 170 47.21 45.40 22.34
CA ARG A 170 47.16 46.32 23.49
C ARG A 170 48.27 46.08 24.50
N LYS A 171 48.67 44.82 24.71
CA LYS A 171 49.73 44.48 25.67
C LYS A 171 51.14 44.84 25.16
N ASN A 172 51.31 44.92 23.85
CA ASN A 172 52.58 45.28 23.19
C ASN A 172 52.72 46.78 22.90
N SER A 173 51.75 47.61 23.27
CA SER A 173 51.77 49.08 23.14
C SER A 173 51.93 49.74 24.50
#